data_AF-A0A8I2YUB2-F1
#
_entry.id   AF-A0A8I2YUB2-F1
#
_cell.length_a   1.000
_cell.length_b   1.000
_cell.length_c   1.000
_cell.angle_alpha   90.00
_cell.angle_beta   90.00
_cell.angle_gamma   90.00
#
_symmetry.space_group_name_H-M   'P 1'
#
loop_
_entity.id
_entity.type
_entity.pdbx_description
1 polymer ?
#
loop_
_entity_poly.entity_id
_entity_poly.type
_entity_poly.pdbx_seq_one_letter_code
_entity_poly.pdbx_strand_id
1 'polypeptide(L)'
;MFVSRSISAAPTLQRVTYQTYRIDTELNCLTGNVSLTNKLYLACLHALTSSGYGTDPLTGKSGTEEALGLLRSASCRSTIKFSVRDAELLRLIASLCPSHSLHRHKNMQVVHWLNLPVRSHNHRLYLAAKEIKRHVTNAKLFHDGWETKGLKKFPSHDDHLYGRSLLRAHHLLPSETSEQFSRGDGDATYHSRDLILSDSAEHRAFVAATAIFQWSVDPAGITMKDLVGLAESWKSPLTSSAVLSFTYQRSWLNPHFPAIWIKAYNALRETKKVQDRFKLLFSLSSMAYSSQDLSKFVPTLLAFAVHPEFRAENLPAHSEYDLSDGYRPTQPTVVQMVLACAREFYLSPESSMPARPGESSRALGNRRRKAYKARLDEEANYVADQVVEKWSPDIPAISIDFDAYDCTRLDSKIQDLSQSCSRNIQLRKHLTRVQGILRDLDPGSPAAALGRYSSYSPDHRRQYNPVTNSHI
;
A
#
# COMPACT_ATOMS: atom_id res chain seq x y z
N MET A 1 34.02 -9.05 70.48
CA MET A 1 35.19 -9.84 70.91
C MET A 1 36.03 -10.11 69.67
N PHE A 2 37.15 -9.39 69.50
CA PHE A 2 38.03 -9.57 68.33
C PHE A 2 39.01 -10.72 68.59
N VAL A 3 38.96 -11.77 67.78
CA VAL A 3 40.01 -12.77 67.71
C VAL A 3 40.76 -12.54 66.40
N SER A 4 41.91 -11.88 66.49
CA SER A 4 42.91 -11.86 65.42
C SER A 4 43.69 -13.17 65.49
N ARG A 5 43.49 -14.07 64.52
CA ARG A 5 44.41 -15.19 64.27
C ARG A 5 45.24 -14.85 63.04
N SER A 6 46.52 -14.52 63.25
CA SER A 6 47.52 -14.55 62.19
C SER A 6 47.93 -16.01 61.98
N ILE A 7 47.54 -16.61 60.86
CA ILE A 7 48.08 -17.91 60.43
C ILE A 7 49.31 -17.62 59.57
N SER A 8 50.49 -18.02 60.03
CA SER A 8 51.70 -18.05 59.21
C SER A 8 51.65 -19.26 58.28
N ALA A 9 51.71 -19.03 56.96
CA ALA A 9 51.89 -20.09 55.98
C ALA A 9 52.92 -19.67 54.92
N ALA A 10 53.76 -20.64 54.55
CA ALA A 10 54.93 -20.54 53.66
C ALA A 10 54.54 -20.30 52.16
N PRO A 11 55.51 -20.07 51.26
CA PRO A 11 55.35 -19.15 50.13
C PRO A 11 54.70 -19.82 48.91
N THR A 12 53.43 -19.49 48.66
CA THR A 12 52.81 -19.18 47.35
C THR A 12 51.32 -18.92 47.58
N LEU A 13 50.99 -18.10 48.59
CA LEU A 13 49.61 -17.69 48.83
C LEU A 13 49.24 -16.60 47.82
N GLN A 14 48.35 -16.93 46.89
CA GLN A 14 47.68 -15.94 46.05
C GLN A 14 47.00 -14.94 46.98
N ARG A 15 47.49 -13.69 47.01
CA ARG A 15 46.95 -12.65 47.88
C ARG A 15 45.58 -12.22 47.35
N VAL A 16 44.52 -12.80 47.90
CA VAL A 16 43.14 -12.43 47.57
C VAL A 16 42.74 -11.19 48.38
N THR A 17 42.29 -10.15 47.68
CA THR A 17 41.67 -8.98 48.32
C THR A 17 40.19 -9.25 48.55
N TYR A 18 39.71 -8.99 49.76
CA TYR A 18 38.29 -9.15 50.11
C TYR A 18 37.70 -7.80 50.55
N GLN A 19 36.38 -7.68 50.43
CA GLN A 19 35.60 -6.56 50.93
C GLN A 19 34.63 -7.08 51.98
N THR A 20 34.52 -6.39 53.11
CA THR A 20 33.60 -6.75 54.18
C THR A 20 32.42 -5.78 54.17
N TYR A 21 31.22 -6.33 54.29
CA TYR A 21 29.96 -5.59 54.42
C TYR A 21 29.25 -6.06 55.68
N ARG A 22 28.78 -5.10 56.47
CA ARG A 22 27.95 -5.34 57.65
C ARG A 22 26.49 -5.08 57.30
N ILE A 23 25.63 -5.98 57.71
CA ILE A 23 24.18 -5.79 57.61
C ILE A 23 23.76 -4.82 58.71
N ASP A 24 23.12 -3.73 58.31
CA ASP A 24 22.51 -2.76 59.21
C ASP A 24 20.99 -2.87 59.10
N THR A 25 20.36 -3.51 60.08
CA THR A 25 18.90 -3.72 60.09
C THR A 25 18.14 -2.51 60.61
N GLU A 26 18.81 -1.51 61.20
CA GLU A 26 18.15 -0.27 61.62
C GLU A 26 18.00 0.68 60.43
N LEU A 27 19.05 0.77 59.61
CA LEU A 27 19.07 1.57 58.38
C LEU A 27 18.66 0.77 57.13
N ASN A 28 18.33 -0.51 57.29
CA ASN A 28 17.88 -1.39 56.21
C ASN A 28 18.85 -1.38 55.00
N CYS A 29 20.15 -1.48 55.28
CA CYS A 29 21.18 -1.38 54.23
C CYS A 29 22.45 -2.19 54.53
N LEU A 30 23.27 -2.39 53.49
CA LEU A 30 24.60 -2.95 53.62
C LEU A 30 25.63 -1.84 53.79
N THR A 31 26.32 -1.83 54.93
CA THR A 31 27.34 -0.83 55.26
C THR A 31 28.73 -1.45 55.09
N GLY A 32 29.57 -0.81 54.28
CA GLY A 32 30.97 -1.19 54.10
C GLY A 32 31.90 -0.07 54.57
N ASN A 33 33.18 -0.18 54.22
CA ASN A 33 34.13 0.88 54.52
C ASN A 33 33.87 2.15 53.66
N VAL A 34 34.52 3.25 54.00
CA VAL A 34 34.35 4.55 53.33
C VAL A 34 35.07 4.65 51.97
N SER A 35 35.79 3.62 51.54
CA SER A 35 36.53 3.66 50.28
C SER A 35 35.58 3.59 49.08
N LEU A 36 35.92 4.33 48.02
CA LEU A 36 35.20 4.28 46.76
C LEU A 36 35.15 2.84 46.21
N THR A 37 36.25 2.10 46.29
CA THR A 37 36.34 0.73 45.78
C THR A 37 35.31 -0.18 46.42
N ASN A 38 35.13 -0.08 47.74
CA ASN A 38 34.13 -0.88 48.47
C ASN A 38 32.71 -0.52 48.03
N LYS A 39 32.41 0.77 47.86
CA LYS A 39 31.07 1.22 47.41
C LYS A 39 30.77 0.85 45.97
N LEU A 40 31.72 1.01 45.06
CA LEU A 40 31.58 0.59 43.66
C LEU A 40 31.46 -0.93 43.54
N TYR A 41 32.21 -1.69 44.35
CA TYR A 41 32.09 -3.14 44.35
C TYR A 41 30.70 -3.58 44.82
N LEU A 42 30.17 -2.96 45.87
CA LEU A 42 28.81 -3.22 46.37
C LEU A 42 27.74 -2.87 45.33
N ALA A 43 27.84 -1.69 44.71
CA ALA A 43 26.93 -1.29 43.64
C ALA A 43 26.99 -2.26 42.46
N CYS A 44 28.18 -2.76 42.11
CA CYS A 44 28.33 -3.75 41.06
C CYS A 44 27.66 -5.08 41.42
N LEU A 45 27.80 -5.54 42.67
CA LEU A 45 27.15 -6.77 43.13
C LEU A 45 25.63 -6.63 43.03
N HIS A 46 25.05 -5.56 43.58
CA HIS A 46 23.62 -5.31 43.51
C HIS A 46 23.10 -5.22 42.06
N ALA A 47 23.84 -4.58 41.16
CA ALA A 47 23.45 -4.50 39.75
C ALA A 47 23.49 -5.87 39.06
N LEU A 48 24.53 -6.67 39.29
CA LEU A 48 24.70 -8.00 38.69
C LEU A 48 23.70 -9.03 39.21
N THR A 49 23.32 -8.93 40.48
CA THR A 49 22.37 -9.87 41.12
C THR A 49 20.93 -9.39 41.09
N SER A 50 20.65 -8.27 40.41
CA SER A 50 19.30 -7.72 40.26
C SER A 50 18.41 -8.67 39.48
N SER A 51 17.62 -9.46 40.20
CA SER A 51 16.67 -10.40 39.62
C SER A 51 15.38 -9.69 39.18
N GLY A 52 14.67 -10.26 38.21
CA GLY A 52 13.42 -9.72 37.69
C GLY A 52 12.21 -9.88 38.63
N TYR A 53 12.35 -10.64 39.73
CA TYR A 53 11.20 -11.23 40.43
C TYR A 53 10.79 -10.50 41.72
N GLY A 54 11.63 -9.62 42.29
CA GLY A 54 11.24 -8.91 43.52
C GLY A 54 12.24 -7.87 44.01
N THR A 55 11.85 -7.18 45.07
CA THR A 55 12.73 -6.31 45.86
C THR A 55 13.43 -7.13 46.95
N ASP A 56 14.62 -6.69 47.33
CA ASP A 56 15.37 -7.29 48.43
C ASP A 56 14.67 -6.99 49.78
N PRO A 57 14.40 -8.00 50.62
CA PRO A 57 13.65 -7.80 51.87
C PRO A 57 14.33 -6.86 52.87
N LEU A 58 15.66 -6.76 52.83
CA LEU A 58 16.41 -5.86 53.71
C LEU A 58 16.23 -4.41 53.26
N THR A 59 16.48 -4.11 51.98
CA THR A 59 16.51 -2.72 51.47
C THR A 59 15.16 -2.22 50.95
N GLY A 60 14.20 -3.12 50.70
CA GLY A 60 12.94 -2.81 50.03
C GLY A 60 13.08 -2.41 48.57
N LYS A 61 14.28 -2.54 47.98
CA LYS A 61 14.61 -2.12 46.62
C LYS A 61 15.10 -3.28 45.78
N SER A 62 14.96 -3.19 44.46
CA SER A 62 15.69 -4.08 43.56
C SER A 62 17.19 -3.81 43.60
N GLY A 63 18.00 -4.80 43.23
CA GLY A 63 19.46 -4.62 43.17
C GLY A 63 19.87 -3.46 42.26
N THR A 64 19.15 -3.23 41.16
CA THR A 64 19.43 -2.10 40.26
C THR A 64 19.14 -0.75 40.91
N GLU A 65 18.04 -0.63 41.65
CA GLU A 65 17.69 0.60 42.38
C GLU A 65 18.68 0.90 43.49
N GLU A 66 19.09 -0.11 44.25
CA GLU A 66 20.10 0.06 45.31
C GLU A 66 21.47 0.42 44.73
N ALA A 67 21.88 -0.24 43.64
CA ALA A 67 23.11 0.12 42.91
C ALA A 67 23.09 1.58 42.43
N LEU A 68 21.97 2.04 41.86
CA LEU A 68 21.80 3.44 41.43
C LEU A 68 21.83 4.41 42.61
N GLY A 69 21.20 4.06 43.74
CA GLY A 69 21.23 4.84 44.97
C GLY A 69 22.67 5.01 45.48
N LEU A 70 23.44 3.92 45.54
CA LEU A 70 24.84 3.94 45.93
C LEU A 70 25.68 4.81 44.99
N LEU A 71 25.55 4.67 43.67
CA LEU A 71 26.32 5.45 42.69
C LEU A 71 25.97 6.95 42.72
N ARG A 72 24.72 7.30 43.03
CA ARG A 72 24.28 8.69 43.13
C ARG A 72 24.57 9.32 44.50
N SER A 73 24.92 8.51 45.50
CA SER A 73 25.25 8.99 46.85
C SER A 73 26.43 9.95 46.86
N ALA A 74 26.44 10.86 47.83
CA ALA A 74 27.56 11.78 48.05
C ALA A 74 28.89 11.03 48.24
N SER A 75 28.87 9.88 48.92
CA SER A 75 30.07 9.06 49.18
C SER A 75 30.78 8.57 47.91
N CYS A 76 30.03 8.28 46.84
CA CYS A 76 30.60 7.92 45.54
C CYS A 76 31.05 9.14 44.72
N ARG A 77 30.59 10.34 45.09
CA ARG A 77 30.88 11.60 44.39
C ARG A 77 31.94 12.47 45.08
N SER A 78 32.25 12.25 46.35
CA SER A 78 33.18 13.06 47.14
C SER A 78 34.49 12.31 47.46
N THR A 79 35.09 11.67 46.45
CA THR A 79 36.13 10.67 46.66
C THR A 79 37.49 11.30 46.90
N ILE A 80 38.16 10.94 48.00
CA ILE A 80 39.47 11.49 48.38
C ILE A 80 40.62 10.84 47.58
N LYS A 81 40.46 9.58 47.17
CA LYS A 81 41.44 8.82 46.39
C LYS A 81 40.76 8.07 45.26
N PHE A 82 41.42 8.01 44.10
CA PHE A 82 40.96 7.25 42.95
C PHE A 82 42.04 6.28 42.46
N SER A 83 41.73 4.98 42.52
CA SER A 83 42.63 3.89 42.19
C SER A 83 42.30 3.24 40.84
N VAL A 84 43.22 2.40 40.35
CA VAL A 84 43.00 1.57 39.15
C VAL A 84 41.76 0.68 39.32
N ARG A 85 41.54 0.14 40.53
CA ARG A 85 40.40 -0.74 40.81
C ARG A 85 39.06 0.00 40.72
N ASP A 86 39.03 1.26 41.12
CA ASP A 86 37.83 2.10 40.99
C ASP A 86 37.46 2.31 39.52
N ALA A 87 38.46 2.57 38.67
CA ALA A 87 38.26 2.70 37.24
C ALA A 87 37.73 1.40 36.60
N GLU A 88 38.24 0.24 37.03
CA GLU A 88 37.77 -1.06 36.57
C GLU A 88 36.32 -1.33 36.94
N LEU A 89 35.95 -1.06 38.20
CA LEU A 89 34.58 -1.27 38.69
C LEU A 89 33.60 -0.30 38.02
N LEU A 90 33.95 0.98 37.85
CA LEU A 90 33.13 1.93 37.09
C LEU A 90 32.92 1.49 35.65
N ARG A 91 33.95 0.95 34.99
CA ARG A 91 33.85 0.41 33.63
C ARG A 91 32.91 -0.80 33.58
N LEU A 92 33.01 -1.69 34.56
CA LEU A 92 32.15 -2.88 34.65
C LEU A 92 30.69 -2.47 34.80
N ILE A 93 30.39 -1.57 35.74
CA ILE A 93 29.04 -1.04 35.97
C ILE A 93 28.50 -0.35 34.70
N ALA A 94 29.31 0.48 34.06
CA ALA A 94 28.94 1.14 32.81
C ALA A 94 28.62 0.15 31.68
N SER A 95 29.35 -0.98 31.63
CA SER A 95 29.14 -2.02 30.61
C SER A 95 27.88 -2.86 30.83
N LEU A 96 27.21 -2.74 31.98
CA LEU A 96 25.90 -3.37 32.20
C LEU A 96 24.80 -2.72 31.37
N CYS A 97 25.00 -1.50 30.88
CA CYS A 97 24.12 -0.92 29.88
C CYS A 97 24.28 -1.67 28.55
N PRO A 98 23.17 -2.13 27.94
CA PRO A 98 23.22 -2.71 26.59
C PRO A 98 23.90 -1.76 25.61
N SER A 99 24.72 -2.32 24.73
CA SER A 99 25.32 -1.52 23.67
C SER A 99 24.37 -1.45 22.47
N HIS A 100 24.37 -0.30 21.81
CA HIS A 100 23.48 -0.02 20.70
C HIS A 100 24.32 0.36 19.47
N SER A 101 24.04 -0.26 18.34
CA SER A 101 24.68 0.03 17.07
C SER A 101 23.63 0.22 15.96
N LEU A 102 23.99 0.99 14.94
CA LEU A 102 23.15 1.14 13.76
C LEU A 102 23.37 -0.06 12.83
N HIS A 103 22.28 -0.65 12.34
CA HIS A 103 22.38 -1.64 11.28
C HIS A 103 22.86 -0.98 9.98
N ARG A 104 23.32 -1.78 9.00
CA ARG A 104 23.69 -1.30 7.65
C ARG A 104 22.59 -0.45 7.00
N HIS A 105 21.33 -0.74 7.33
CA HIS A 105 20.19 0.12 7.03
C HIS A 105 20.02 1.12 8.17
N LYS A 106 20.25 2.41 7.89
CA LYS A 106 20.36 3.49 8.89
C LYS A 106 19.13 3.68 9.80
N ASN A 107 18.01 3.05 9.48
CA ASN A 107 16.76 3.13 10.24
C ASN A 107 16.54 1.97 11.21
N MET A 108 17.45 0.99 11.29
CA MET A 108 17.33 -0.17 12.17
C MET A 108 18.45 -0.19 13.22
N GLN A 109 18.09 -0.51 14.46
CA GLN A 109 19.01 -0.60 15.60
C GLN A 109 19.28 -2.06 15.95
N VAL A 110 20.54 -2.35 16.25
CA VAL A 110 20.98 -3.62 16.84
C VAL A 110 21.33 -3.36 18.30
N VAL A 111 20.84 -4.22 19.20
CA VAL A 111 21.12 -4.15 20.64
C VAL A 111 21.92 -5.38 21.04
N HIS A 112 23.07 -5.17 21.68
CA HIS A 112 23.87 -6.26 22.23
C HIS A 112 23.70 -6.29 23.74
N TRP A 113 23.08 -7.36 24.22
CA TRP A 113 22.86 -7.64 25.63
C TRP A 113 24.00 -8.50 26.18
N LEU A 114 24.31 -8.34 27.46
CA LEU A 114 25.15 -9.30 28.16
C LEU A 114 24.28 -10.50 28.56
N ASN A 115 24.93 -11.63 28.87
CA ASN A 115 24.22 -12.80 29.39
C ASN A 115 23.91 -12.60 30.89
N LEU A 116 23.01 -11.67 31.19
CA LEU A 116 22.57 -11.28 32.52
C LEU A 116 21.04 -11.12 32.56
N PRO A 117 20.41 -11.11 33.74
CA PRO A 117 19.00 -10.78 33.88
C PRO A 117 18.65 -9.42 33.26
N VAL A 118 17.45 -9.28 32.71
CA VAL A 118 17.00 -8.04 32.04
C VAL A 118 17.09 -6.83 32.96
N ARG A 119 16.80 -6.97 34.27
CA ARG A 119 16.88 -5.85 35.22
C ARG A 119 18.31 -5.40 35.54
N SER A 120 19.31 -6.28 35.42
CA SER A 120 20.72 -5.91 35.52
C SER A 120 21.15 -4.98 34.38
N HIS A 121 20.47 -5.07 33.24
CA HIS A 121 20.67 -4.20 32.10
C HIS A 121 19.88 -2.90 32.23
N ASN A 122 20.46 -1.92 32.92
CA ASN A 122 19.83 -0.63 33.10
C ASN A 122 20.69 0.51 32.54
N HIS A 123 20.12 1.26 31.60
CA HIS A 123 20.78 2.40 30.96
C HIS A 123 21.32 3.41 31.98
N ARG A 124 20.64 3.62 33.09
CA ARG A 124 20.98 4.67 34.05
C ARG A 124 22.21 4.36 34.88
N LEU A 125 22.63 3.08 34.94
CA LEU A 125 23.92 2.70 35.54
C LEU A 125 25.08 3.31 34.73
N TYR A 126 24.94 3.37 33.40
CA TYR A 126 25.89 4.06 32.54
C TYR A 126 25.97 5.56 32.84
N LEU A 127 24.82 6.25 32.98
CA LEU A 127 24.81 7.69 33.30
C LEU A 127 25.40 7.97 34.67
N ALA A 128 25.03 7.19 35.69
CA ALA A 128 25.58 7.34 37.03
C ALA A 128 27.11 7.13 37.02
N ALA A 129 27.59 6.11 36.32
CA ALA A 129 29.03 5.87 36.17
C ALA A 129 29.74 6.96 35.32
N LYS A 130 29.09 7.47 34.26
CA LYS A 130 29.60 8.56 33.40
C LYS A 130 29.74 9.85 34.20
N GLU A 131 28.80 10.15 35.10
CA GLU A 131 28.88 11.31 36.00
C GLU A 131 30.01 11.19 37.01
N ILE A 132 30.21 10.02 37.63
CA ILE A 132 31.37 9.80 38.52
C ILE A 132 32.67 9.94 37.72
N LYS A 133 32.76 9.34 36.53
CA LYS A 133 33.92 9.51 35.64
C LYS A 133 34.18 10.99 35.33
N ARG A 134 33.14 11.77 35.01
CA ARG A 134 33.23 13.20 34.73
C ARG A 134 33.78 13.96 35.94
N HIS A 135 33.24 13.69 37.13
CA HIS A 135 33.71 14.29 38.37
C HIS A 135 35.19 13.97 38.63
N VAL A 136 35.58 12.69 38.54
CA VAL A 136 36.96 12.26 38.74
C VAL A 136 37.91 12.89 37.72
N THR A 137 37.48 13.00 36.47
CA THR A 137 38.28 13.60 35.39
C THR A 137 38.52 15.08 35.65
N ASN A 138 37.49 15.81 36.09
CA ASN A 138 37.58 17.23 36.42
C ASN A 138 38.43 17.47 37.68
N ALA A 139 38.27 16.63 38.70
CA ALA A 139 38.99 16.75 39.97
C ALA A 139 40.47 16.31 39.86
N LYS A 140 40.83 15.52 38.84
CA LYS A 140 42.20 15.03 38.62
C LYS A 140 43.25 16.16 38.62
N LEU A 141 42.91 17.35 38.13
CA LEU A 141 43.83 18.49 38.11
C LEU A 141 44.29 18.92 39.51
N PHE A 142 43.52 18.60 40.55
CA PHE A 142 43.76 19.03 41.93
C PHE A 142 44.31 17.92 42.83
N HIS A 143 44.54 16.72 42.29
CA HIS A 143 44.95 15.56 43.08
C HIS A 143 46.11 14.79 42.44
N ASP A 144 47.30 14.96 43.04
CA ASP A 144 48.48 14.19 42.69
C ASP A 144 48.33 12.72 43.12
N GLY A 145 48.69 11.79 42.23
CA GLY A 145 48.64 10.35 42.49
C GLY A 145 47.34 9.62 42.15
N TRP A 146 46.34 10.29 41.57
CA TRP A 146 45.13 9.63 41.06
C TRP A 146 45.37 8.84 39.78
N GLU A 147 45.07 7.54 39.82
CA GLU A 147 45.33 6.63 38.69
C GLU A 147 44.13 6.48 37.77
N THR A 148 43.96 7.46 36.89
CA THR A 148 42.84 7.58 35.95
C THR A 148 43.04 6.87 34.61
N LYS A 149 44.18 6.20 34.39
CA LYS A 149 44.49 5.51 33.11
C LYS A 149 43.40 4.53 32.68
N GLY A 150 42.76 3.85 33.65
CA GLY A 150 41.67 2.90 33.39
C GLY A 150 40.41 3.54 32.78
N LEU A 151 40.19 4.84 32.98
CA LEU A 151 39.02 5.56 32.44
C LEU A 151 39.09 5.75 30.92
N LYS A 152 40.25 5.56 30.28
CA LYS A 152 40.39 5.57 28.81
C LYS A 152 39.59 4.44 28.14
N LYS A 153 39.39 3.32 28.83
CA LYS A 153 38.63 2.15 28.34
C LYS A 153 37.15 2.19 28.73
N PHE A 154 36.64 3.34 29.18
CA PHE A 154 35.24 3.47 29.58
C PHE A 154 34.32 3.31 28.35
N PRO A 155 33.16 2.62 28.47
CA PRO A 155 32.27 2.41 27.34
C PRO A 155 31.79 3.72 26.73
N SER A 156 31.70 3.78 25.39
CA SER A 156 31.09 4.88 24.66
C SER A 156 29.83 4.37 24.00
N HIS A 157 28.75 5.15 24.10
CA HIS A 157 27.49 4.87 23.43
C HIS A 157 27.18 6.03 22.47
N ASP A 158 26.45 5.72 21.41
CA ASP A 158 25.87 6.74 20.54
C ASP A 158 24.77 7.47 21.33
N ASP A 159 24.93 8.78 21.54
CA ASP A 159 24.03 9.56 22.40
C ASP A 159 22.57 9.53 21.91
N HIS A 160 22.35 9.45 20.59
CA HIS A 160 21.01 9.39 20.00
C HIS A 160 20.34 8.02 20.21
N LEU A 161 21.03 6.91 19.91
CA LEU A 161 20.51 5.56 20.14
C LEU A 161 20.29 5.27 21.62
N TYR A 162 21.21 5.75 22.46
CA TYR A 162 21.12 5.65 23.90
C TYR A 162 19.93 6.46 24.45
N GLY A 163 19.80 7.74 24.07
CA GLY A 163 18.69 8.59 24.47
C GLY A 163 17.34 8.00 24.06
N ARG A 164 17.24 7.49 22.83
CA ARG A 164 16.03 6.80 22.36
C ARG A 164 15.69 5.56 23.19
N SER A 165 16.69 4.76 23.57
CA SER A 165 16.44 3.57 24.40
C SER A 165 16.01 3.95 25.82
N LEU A 166 16.59 5.01 26.37
CA LEU A 166 16.26 5.54 27.68
C LEU A 166 14.82 6.08 27.72
N LEU A 167 14.39 6.82 26.70
CA LEU A 167 13.01 7.28 26.56
C LEU A 167 12.02 6.11 26.49
N ARG A 168 12.33 5.09 25.67
CA ARG A 168 11.49 3.88 25.59
C ARG A 168 11.40 3.12 26.90
N ALA A 169 12.47 3.10 27.69
CA ALA A 169 12.48 2.43 29.00
C ALA A 169 11.86 3.26 30.12
N HIS A 170 11.54 4.54 29.89
CA HIS A 170 11.08 5.47 30.93
C HIS A 170 9.83 4.98 31.66
N HIS A 171 8.84 4.45 30.94
CA HIS A 171 7.59 3.94 31.53
C HIS A 171 7.76 2.68 32.40
N LEU A 172 8.89 1.97 32.26
CA LEU A 172 9.21 0.76 33.04
C LEU A 172 9.98 1.08 34.32
N LEU A 173 10.29 2.36 34.58
CA LEU A 173 11.19 2.79 35.64
C LEU A 173 10.45 3.66 36.68
N PRO A 174 10.80 3.54 37.99
CA PRO A 174 10.20 4.36 39.03
C PRO A 174 10.50 5.86 38.85
N SER A 175 9.47 6.69 39.05
CA SER A 175 9.48 8.15 38.86
C SER A 175 10.55 8.88 39.70
N GLU A 176 10.78 8.43 40.94
CA GLU A 176 11.72 9.03 41.91
C GLU A 176 13.17 9.11 41.42
N THR A 177 13.48 8.34 40.39
CA THR A 177 14.83 8.22 39.88
C THR A 177 14.95 8.72 38.44
N SER A 178 13.84 9.16 37.84
CA SER A 178 13.75 9.67 36.47
C SER A 178 14.51 10.98 36.34
N GLU A 179 15.45 11.01 35.39
CA GLU A 179 16.10 12.25 35.00
C GLU A 179 15.07 13.07 34.21
N GLN A 180 14.98 14.37 34.50
CA GLN A 180 14.06 15.28 33.82
C GLN A 180 14.50 15.39 32.35
N PHE A 181 13.81 14.67 31.46
CA PHE A 181 13.99 14.85 30.02
C PHE A 181 13.49 16.24 29.63
N SER A 182 14.23 16.91 28.74
CA SER A 182 13.80 18.19 28.15
C SER A 182 12.40 18.02 27.55
N ARG A 183 11.51 18.97 27.88
CA ARG A 183 10.04 18.96 27.69
C ARG A 183 9.54 18.96 26.21
N GLY A 184 10.31 18.46 25.25
CA GLY A 184 10.01 18.49 23.81
C GLY A 184 9.84 17.14 23.10
N ASP A 185 10.26 16.03 23.70
CA ASP A 185 10.18 14.67 23.11
C ASP A 185 9.05 13.85 23.76
N GLY A 186 7.80 14.28 23.60
CA GLY A 186 6.63 13.51 24.05
C GLY A 186 6.35 12.30 23.15
N ASP A 187 5.65 11.30 23.70
CA ASP A 187 5.14 10.19 22.90
C ASP A 187 4.20 10.71 21.80
N ALA A 188 4.40 10.26 20.57
CA ALA A 188 3.50 10.55 19.46
C ALA A 188 2.37 9.51 19.42
N THR A 189 1.15 9.94 19.08
CA THR A 189 0.03 9.04 18.85
C THR A 189 0.32 8.10 17.67
N TYR A 190 0.47 6.81 17.96
CA TYR A 190 0.62 5.79 16.92
C TYR A 190 -0.73 5.57 16.22
N HIS A 191 -0.82 6.03 14.96
CA HIS A 191 -1.96 5.71 14.10
C HIS A 191 -1.78 4.28 13.62
N SER A 192 -2.62 3.38 14.10
CA SER A 192 -2.48 1.97 13.81
C SER A 192 -2.74 1.69 12.33
N ARG A 193 -1.95 0.76 11.77
CA ARG A 193 -1.98 0.40 10.34
C ARG A 193 -3.23 -0.37 9.93
N ASP A 194 -4.04 -0.78 10.89
CA ASP A 194 -5.32 -1.47 10.71
C ASP A 194 -6.50 -0.52 10.43
N LEU A 195 -6.34 0.79 10.67
CA LEU A 195 -7.31 1.81 10.25
C LEU A 195 -7.23 1.98 8.73
N ILE A 196 -7.94 1.10 8.02
CA ILE A 196 -8.25 1.27 6.61
C ILE A 196 -9.16 2.50 6.50
N LEU A 197 -8.60 3.61 6.01
CA LEU A 197 -9.38 4.81 5.66
C LEU A 197 -10.41 4.42 4.59
N SER A 198 -11.63 4.95 4.68
CA SER A 198 -12.76 4.56 3.83
C SER A 198 -12.56 4.80 2.32
N ASP A 199 -11.48 5.47 1.91
CA ASP A 199 -11.13 5.72 0.49
C ASP A 199 -9.77 5.10 0.08
N SER A 200 -9.18 4.29 0.94
CA SER A 200 -7.91 3.64 0.61
C SER A 200 -8.09 2.54 -0.45
N ALA A 201 -7.01 2.19 -1.15
CA ALA A 201 -7.01 1.09 -2.11
C ALA A 201 -7.38 -0.25 -1.44
N GLU A 202 -6.90 -0.46 -0.22
CA GLU A 202 -7.23 -1.60 0.63
C GLU A 202 -8.72 -1.64 0.98
N HIS A 203 -9.35 -0.49 1.24
CA HIS A 203 -10.80 -0.42 1.49
C HIS A 203 -11.60 -0.91 0.29
N ARG A 204 -11.30 -0.38 -0.90
CA ARG A 204 -12.01 -0.77 -2.14
C ARG A 204 -11.84 -2.26 -2.43
N ALA A 205 -10.63 -2.79 -2.24
CA ALA A 205 -10.35 -4.22 -2.39
C ALA A 205 -11.14 -5.06 -1.37
N PHE A 206 -11.21 -4.61 -0.12
CA PHE A 206 -11.96 -5.28 0.94
C PHE A 206 -13.46 -5.30 0.66
N VAL A 207 -14.05 -4.18 0.23
CA VAL A 207 -15.46 -4.08 -0.13
C VAL A 207 -15.79 -5.01 -1.30
N ALA A 208 -14.98 -4.96 -2.38
CA ALA A 208 -15.12 -5.85 -3.53
C ALA A 208 -15.02 -7.34 -3.12
N ALA A 209 -14.00 -7.71 -2.35
CA ALA A 209 -13.79 -9.08 -1.91
C ALA A 209 -14.95 -9.59 -1.06
N THR A 210 -15.47 -8.75 -0.17
CA THR A 210 -16.60 -9.08 0.71
C THR A 210 -17.87 -9.34 -0.08
N ALA A 211 -18.22 -8.45 -1.03
CA ALA A 211 -19.39 -8.61 -1.89
C ALA A 211 -19.32 -9.92 -2.71
N ILE A 212 -18.15 -10.20 -3.31
CA ILE A 212 -17.95 -11.43 -4.11
C ILE A 212 -17.99 -12.67 -3.22
N PHE A 213 -17.39 -12.63 -2.03
CA PHE A 213 -17.37 -13.76 -1.10
C PHE A 213 -18.79 -14.13 -0.63
N GLN A 214 -19.60 -13.12 -0.34
CA GLN A 214 -21.01 -13.27 0.02
C GLN A 214 -21.87 -13.65 -1.19
N TRP A 215 -21.41 -13.33 -2.41
CA TRP A 215 -22.12 -13.53 -3.68
C TRP A 215 -23.41 -12.70 -3.71
N SER A 216 -23.29 -11.46 -3.29
CA SER A 216 -24.38 -10.49 -3.20
C SER A 216 -23.91 -9.14 -3.71
N VAL A 217 -24.77 -8.45 -4.43
CA VAL A 217 -24.53 -7.08 -4.91
C VAL A 217 -25.44 -6.16 -4.11
N ASP A 218 -24.87 -5.10 -3.57
CA ASP A 218 -25.67 -3.97 -3.09
C ASP A 218 -26.13 -3.17 -4.32
N PRO A 219 -27.44 -3.07 -4.59
CA PRO A 219 -27.93 -2.31 -5.72
C PRO A 219 -27.48 -0.85 -5.73
N ALA A 220 -27.32 -0.22 -4.55
CA ALA A 220 -26.82 1.15 -4.46
C ALA A 220 -25.37 1.29 -4.95
N GLY A 221 -24.62 0.18 -4.96
CA GLY A 221 -23.28 0.08 -5.50
C GLY A 221 -23.21 0.00 -7.03
N ILE A 222 -24.32 -0.28 -7.73
CA ILE A 222 -24.35 -0.32 -9.20
C ILE A 222 -24.38 1.12 -9.73
N THR A 223 -23.20 1.73 -9.85
CA THR A 223 -23.07 3.12 -10.30
C THR A 223 -23.17 3.29 -11.82
N MET A 224 -23.09 2.20 -12.59
CA MET A 224 -23.09 2.24 -14.05
C MET A 224 -24.50 2.39 -14.62
N LYS A 225 -24.84 3.62 -15.00
CA LYS A 225 -26.17 4.00 -15.52
C LYS A 225 -26.26 4.08 -17.05
N ASP A 226 -25.11 4.12 -17.74
CA ASP A 226 -25.05 4.21 -19.20
C ASP A 226 -23.95 3.30 -19.79
N LEU A 227 -24.31 2.03 -20.01
CA LEU A 227 -23.44 1.06 -20.69
C LEU A 227 -23.17 1.41 -22.16
N VAL A 228 -24.09 2.10 -22.84
CA VAL A 228 -23.92 2.45 -24.26
C VAL A 228 -22.88 3.57 -24.38
N GLY A 229 -23.05 4.65 -23.62
CA GLY A 229 -22.09 5.76 -23.59
C GLY A 229 -20.71 5.31 -23.11
N LEU A 230 -20.63 4.35 -22.18
CA LEU A 230 -19.36 3.74 -21.80
C LEU A 230 -18.68 3.04 -22.99
N ALA A 231 -19.41 2.18 -23.70
CA ALA A 231 -18.84 1.45 -24.83
C ALA A 231 -18.37 2.40 -25.95
N GLU A 232 -19.15 3.47 -26.21
CA GLU A 232 -18.78 4.54 -27.15
C GLU A 232 -17.55 5.33 -26.69
N SER A 233 -17.38 5.53 -25.38
CA SER A 233 -16.25 6.30 -24.82
C SER A 233 -14.89 5.66 -25.07
N TRP A 234 -14.85 4.34 -25.29
CA TRP A 234 -13.61 3.60 -25.47
C TRP A 234 -12.93 3.85 -26.81
N LYS A 235 -13.67 4.28 -27.84
CA LYS A 235 -13.15 4.57 -29.20
C LYS A 235 -12.24 3.46 -29.75
N SER A 236 -12.55 2.22 -29.41
CA SER A 236 -11.80 1.02 -29.78
C SER A 236 -12.79 -0.11 -30.04
N PRO A 237 -12.54 -0.97 -31.05
CA PRO A 237 -13.45 -2.08 -31.34
C PRO A 237 -13.60 -3.02 -30.14
N LEU A 238 -14.84 -3.41 -29.86
CA LEU A 238 -15.12 -4.45 -28.88
C LEU A 238 -14.95 -5.81 -29.54
N THR A 239 -13.99 -6.60 -29.06
CA THR A 239 -13.65 -7.89 -29.67
C THR A 239 -14.02 -9.06 -28.77
N SER A 240 -14.32 -10.20 -29.39
CA SER A 240 -14.55 -11.49 -28.71
C SER A 240 -13.35 -12.44 -28.84
N SER A 241 -12.20 -11.95 -29.33
CA SER A 241 -11.01 -12.77 -29.61
C SER A 241 -10.09 -12.96 -28.39
N ALA A 242 -10.18 -12.10 -27.37
CA ALA A 242 -9.28 -12.17 -26.23
C ALA A 242 -9.52 -13.41 -25.34
N VAL A 243 -8.43 -14.00 -24.85
CA VAL A 243 -8.48 -15.04 -23.81
C VAL A 243 -8.68 -14.35 -22.47
N LEU A 244 -9.84 -14.56 -21.85
CA LEU A 244 -10.12 -14.07 -20.51
C LEU A 244 -10.10 -15.22 -19.50
N SER A 245 -9.29 -15.07 -18.45
CA SER A 245 -9.32 -15.95 -17.28
C SER A 245 -9.61 -15.11 -16.05
N PHE A 246 -10.58 -15.56 -15.24
CA PHE A 246 -10.83 -14.97 -13.93
C PHE A 246 -9.85 -15.43 -12.86
N THR A 247 -8.89 -16.31 -13.18
CA THR A 247 -7.75 -16.55 -12.29
C THR A 247 -6.92 -15.28 -12.21
N TYR A 248 -6.41 -14.98 -11.01
CA TYR A 248 -5.62 -13.77 -10.80
C TYR A 248 -4.41 -13.70 -11.73
N GLN A 249 -4.27 -12.55 -12.38
CA GLN A 249 -3.17 -12.16 -13.24
C GLN A 249 -2.92 -10.67 -13.06
N ARG A 250 -1.68 -10.22 -13.28
CA ARG A 250 -1.31 -8.80 -13.17
C ARG A 250 -2.14 -7.87 -14.08
N SER A 251 -2.65 -8.40 -15.19
CA SER A 251 -3.53 -7.67 -16.13
C SER A 251 -4.81 -7.14 -15.45
N TRP A 252 -5.30 -7.79 -14.39
CA TRP A 252 -6.47 -7.31 -13.64
C TRP A 252 -6.24 -6.00 -12.89
N LEU A 253 -4.98 -5.58 -12.69
CA LEU A 253 -4.68 -4.25 -12.14
C LEU A 253 -4.93 -3.12 -13.16
N ASN A 254 -4.90 -3.43 -14.46
CA ASN A 254 -5.17 -2.45 -15.51
C ASN A 254 -5.76 -3.15 -16.75
N PRO A 255 -7.02 -3.62 -16.68
CA PRO A 255 -7.63 -4.36 -17.77
C PRO A 255 -7.99 -3.44 -18.95
N HIS A 256 -7.71 -3.88 -20.17
CA HIS A 256 -8.18 -3.21 -21.38
C HIS A 256 -9.61 -3.64 -21.71
N PHE A 257 -10.59 -2.96 -21.09
CA PHE A 257 -12.01 -3.31 -21.20
C PHE A 257 -12.55 -3.54 -22.62
N PRO A 258 -12.20 -2.76 -23.66
CA PRO A 258 -12.70 -3.00 -25.02
C PRO A 258 -12.42 -4.42 -25.52
N ALA A 259 -11.23 -4.96 -25.20
CA ALA A 259 -10.86 -6.31 -25.60
C ALA A 259 -11.47 -7.41 -24.72
N ILE A 260 -11.85 -7.12 -23.48
CA ILE A 260 -12.31 -8.15 -22.53
C ILE A 260 -13.81 -8.09 -22.21
N TRP A 261 -14.50 -6.99 -22.51
CA TRP A 261 -15.88 -6.73 -22.05
C TRP A 261 -16.85 -7.83 -22.49
N ILE A 262 -16.86 -8.16 -23.78
CA ILE A 262 -17.76 -9.19 -24.35
C ILE A 262 -17.52 -10.55 -23.68
N LYS A 263 -16.26 -10.93 -23.51
CA LYS A 263 -15.89 -12.20 -22.85
C LYS A 263 -16.21 -12.18 -21.37
N ALA A 264 -15.97 -11.05 -20.69
CA ALA A 264 -16.27 -10.89 -19.27
C ALA A 264 -17.77 -11.03 -19.04
N TYR A 265 -18.59 -10.31 -19.80
CA TYR A 265 -20.05 -10.41 -19.74
C TYR A 265 -20.53 -11.85 -19.94
N ASN A 266 -20.09 -12.51 -21.03
CA ASN A 266 -20.50 -13.87 -21.36
C ASN A 266 -20.01 -14.92 -20.36
N ALA A 267 -18.81 -14.74 -19.79
CA ALA A 267 -18.28 -15.68 -18.81
C ALA A 267 -18.92 -15.48 -17.42
N LEU A 268 -19.19 -14.23 -17.02
CA LEU A 268 -19.79 -13.90 -15.71
C LEU A 268 -21.20 -14.48 -15.57
N ARG A 269 -22.08 -14.32 -16.56
CA ARG A 269 -23.45 -14.90 -16.55
C ARG A 269 -23.49 -16.42 -16.35
N GLU A 270 -22.50 -17.13 -16.89
CA GLU A 270 -22.41 -18.60 -16.79
C GLU A 270 -21.66 -19.05 -15.54
N THR A 271 -21.12 -18.11 -14.76
CA THR A 271 -20.31 -18.38 -13.58
C THR A 271 -21.15 -19.00 -12.45
N LYS A 272 -20.54 -19.90 -11.68
CA LYS A 272 -21.17 -20.53 -10.50
C LYS A 272 -20.42 -20.20 -9.23
N LYS A 273 -21.14 -19.77 -8.18
CA LYS A 273 -20.59 -19.44 -6.84
C LYS A 273 -19.62 -20.50 -6.32
N VAL A 274 -19.98 -21.78 -6.45
CA VAL A 274 -19.18 -22.89 -5.90
C VAL A 274 -17.81 -23.01 -6.58
N GLN A 275 -17.70 -22.70 -7.86
CA GLN A 275 -16.50 -22.96 -8.66
C GLN A 275 -15.59 -21.73 -8.80
N ASP A 276 -16.19 -20.55 -8.94
CA ASP A 276 -15.45 -19.38 -9.43
C ASP A 276 -15.39 -18.22 -8.44
N ARG A 277 -16.05 -18.33 -7.28
CA ARG A 277 -16.04 -17.29 -6.23
C ARG A 277 -14.64 -16.81 -5.89
N PHE A 278 -13.70 -17.71 -5.68
CA PHE A 278 -12.35 -17.31 -5.31
C PHE A 278 -11.55 -16.74 -6.48
N LYS A 279 -11.81 -17.19 -7.72
CA LYS A 279 -11.20 -16.62 -8.92
C LYS A 279 -11.63 -15.15 -9.08
N LEU A 280 -12.94 -14.91 -9.05
CA LEU A 280 -13.49 -13.55 -9.09
C LEU A 280 -13.01 -12.69 -7.92
N LEU A 281 -12.95 -13.26 -6.71
CA LEU A 281 -12.51 -12.55 -5.51
C LEU A 281 -11.09 -12.01 -5.70
N PHE A 282 -10.13 -12.80 -6.16
CA PHE A 282 -8.77 -12.29 -6.36
C PHE A 282 -8.67 -11.33 -7.55
N SER A 283 -9.37 -11.59 -8.65
CA SER A 283 -9.25 -10.78 -9.86
C SER A 283 -9.96 -9.43 -9.75
N LEU A 284 -11.24 -9.41 -9.40
CA LEU A 284 -12.02 -8.18 -9.32
C LEU A 284 -11.62 -7.31 -8.13
N SER A 285 -11.18 -7.90 -7.01
CA SER A 285 -10.67 -7.09 -5.88
C SER A 285 -9.33 -6.44 -6.19
N SER A 286 -8.49 -7.10 -7.00
CA SER A 286 -7.26 -6.48 -7.51
C SER A 286 -7.56 -5.31 -8.44
N MET A 287 -8.59 -5.44 -9.26
CA MET A 287 -9.09 -4.36 -10.11
C MET A 287 -9.64 -3.18 -9.28
N ALA A 288 -10.36 -3.43 -8.18
CA ALA A 288 -10.83 -2.38 -7.28
C ALA A 288 -9.70 -1.71 -6.49
N TYR A 289 -8.66 -2.47 -6.14
CA TYR A 289 -7.47 -1.95 -5.48
C TYR A 289 -6.75 -0.93 -6.37
N SER A 290 -6.54 -1.26 -7.65
CA SER A 290 -5.64 -0.50 -8.53
C SER A 290 -6.14 0.90 -8.85
N SER A 291 -7.45 1.12 -9.03
CA SER A 291 -7.99 2.46 -9.24
C SER A 291 -9.43 2.61 -8.76
N GLN A 292 -9.79 3.85 -8.41
CA GLN A 292 -11.15 4.20 -8.00
C GLN A 292 -12.14 4.07 -9.15
N ASP A 293 -11.76 4.41 -10.38
CA ASP A 293 -12.64 4.25 -11.54
C ASP A 293 -12.90 2.78 -11.87
N LEU A 294 -11.87 1.93 -11.79
CA LEU A 294 -12.00 0.49 -12.00
C LEU A 294 -12.89 -0.17 -10.92
N SER A 295 -12.87 0.35 -9.69
CA SER A 295 -13.72 -0.16 -8.60
C SER A 295 -15.22 -0.01 -8.90
N LYS A 296 -15.63 1.01 -9.66
CA LYS A 296 -17.03 1.26 -10.05
C LYS A 296 -17.59 0.17 -10.97
N PHE A 297 -16.73 -0.58 -11.65
CA PHE A 297 -17.15 -1.68 -12.53
C PHE A 297 -17.45 -2.97 -11.75
N VAL A 298 -16.85 -3.17 -10.58
CA VAL A 298 -16.97 -4.43 -9.83
C VAL A 298 -18.42 -4.78 -9.49
N PRO A 299 -19.26 -3.86 -8.97
CA PRO A 299 -20.66 -4.17 -8.68
C PRO A 299 -21.44 -4.61 -9.91
N THR A 300 -21.24 -3.95 -11.05
CA THR A 300 -21.88 -4.30 -12.33
C THR A 300 -21.42 -5.67 -12.84
N LEU A 301 -20.12 -5.95 -12.81
CA LEU A 301 -19.58 -7.25 -13.21
C LEU A 301 -20.06 -8.37 -12.28
N LEU A 302 -20.12 -8.12 -10.97
CA LEU A 302 -20.66 -9.08 -10.02
C LEU A 302 -22.17 -9.30 -10.23
N ALA A 303 -22.92 -8.26 -10.61
CA ALA A 303 -24.34 -8.39 -10.91
C ALA A 303 -24.60 -9.37 -12.06
N PHE A 304 -23.76 -9.35 -13.10
CA PHE A 304 -23.82 -10.33 -14.19
C PHE A 304 -23.63 -11.78 -13.69
N ALA A 305 -22.81 -12.00 -12.66
CA ALA A 305 -22.57 -13.34 -12.11
C ALA A 305 -23.61 -13.79 -11.06
N VAL A 306 -24.23 -12.86 -10.35
CA VAL A 306 -25.17 -13.14 -9.26
C VAL A 306 -26.60 -13.33 -9.78
N HIS A 307 -27.04 -12.50 -10.72
CA HIS A 307 -28.44 -12.47 -11.15
C HIS A 307 -28.70 -13.37 -12.37
N PRO A 308 -29.66 -14.32 -12.29
CA PRO A 308 -29.92 -15.27 -13.37
C PRO A 308 -30.56 -14.64 -14.61
N GLU A 309 -31.13 -13.44 -14.51
CA GLU A 309 -31.76 -12.73 -15.64
C GLU A 309 -30.77 -12.49 -16.79
N PHE A 310 -29.50 -12.25 -16.48
CA PHE A 310 -28.45 -12.10 -17.49
C PHE A 310 -28.13 -13.39 -18.26
N ARG A 311 -28.55 -14.56 -17.77
CA ARG A 311 -28.40 -15.84 -18.50
C ARG A 311 -29.39 -15.99 -19.65
N ALA A 312 -30.45 -15.19 -19.70
CA ALA A 312 -31.38 -15.18 -20.82
C ALA A 312 -30.95 -14.20 -21.93
N GLU A 313 -30.17 -13.17 -21.60
CA GLU A 313 -29.75 -12.12 -22.53
C GLU A 313 -28.49 -12.51 -23.31
N ASN A 314 -28.68 -13.22 -24.42
CA ASN A 314 -27.60 -13.56 -25.34
C ASN A 314 -27.09 -12.34 -26.11
N LEU A 315 -25.76 -12.18 -26.13
CA LEU A 315 -25.11 -11.22 -27.01
C LEU A 315 -25.14 -11.77 -28.45
N PRO A 316 -25.38 -10.94 -29.48
CA PRO A 316 -25.25 -11.37 -30.87
C PRO A 316 -23.84 -11.92 -31.16
N ALA A 317 -23.76 -13.00 -31.93
CA ALA A 317 -22.53 -13.76 -32.15
C ALA A 317 -21.66 -13.14 -33.26
N HIS A 318 -21.11 -11.96 -33.00
CA HIS A 318 -20.14 -11.31 -33.88
C HIS A 318 -18.75 -11.30 -33.24
N SER A 319 -17.70 -11.38 -34.07
CA SER A 319 -16.30 -11.38 -33.62
C SER A 319 -15.85 -10.01 -33.12
N GLU A 320 -16.42 -8.94 -33.66
CA GLU A 320 -16.00 -7.56 -33.45
C GLU A 320 -17.17 -6.58 -33.67
N TYR A 321 -17.17 -5.51 -32.88
CA TYR A 321 -18.07 -4.37 -32.98
C TYR A 321 -17.26 -3.08 -32.97
N ASP A 322 -17.19 -2.39 -34.11
CA ASP A 322 -16.51 -1.10 -34.21
C ASP A 322 -17.51 0.04 -34.10
N LEU A 323 -17.69 0.57 -32.89
CA LEU A 323 -18.62 1.68 -32.64
C LEU A 323 -18.19 3.00 -33.31
N SER A 324 -16.96 3.10 -33.85
CA SER A 324 -16.52 4.30 -34.59
C SER A 324 -17.22 4.47 -35.93
N ASP A 325 -17.70 3.37 -36.53
CA ASP A 325 -18.54 3.38 -37.74
C ASP A 325 -19.97 3.89 -37.47
N GLY A 326 -20.34 4.06 -36.19
CA GLY A 326 -21.65 4.51 -35.76
C GLY A 326 -22.77 3.50 -36.03
N TYR A 327 -24.01 3.98 -35.99
CA TYR A 327 -25.22 3.16 -36.11
C TYR A 327 -25.88 3.24 -37.49
N ARG A 328 -25.43 4.15 -38.33
CA ARG A 328 -25.92 4.36 -39.70
C ARG A 328 -24.78 4.97 -40.52
N PRO A 329 -24.60 4.57 -41.79
CA PRO A 329 -23.67 5.25 -42.68
C PRO A 329 -23.96 6.75 -42.73
N THR A 330 -22.91 7.56 -42.64
CA THR A 330 -23.04 9.02 -42.78
C THR A 330 -22.53 9.44 -44.16
N GLN A 331 -23.14 10.50 -44.72
CA GLN A 331 -22.75 11.01 -46.04
C GLN A 331 -21.24 11.30 -46.12
N PRO A 332 -20.58 11.97 -45.14
CA PRO A 332 -19.14 12.23 -45.24
C PRO A 332 -18.28 10.96 -45.30
N THR A 333 -18.61 9.94 -44.52
CA THR A 333 -17.89 8.65 -44.53
C THR A 333 -18.04 7.96 -45.88
N VAL A 334 -19.26 7.92 -46.43
CA VAL A 334 -19.52 7.27 -47.72
C VAL A 334 -18.83 8.03 -48.86
N VAL A 335 -18.87 9.37 -48.88
CA VAL A 335 -18.15 10.19 -49.87
C VAL A 335 -16.66 9.86 -49.87
N GLN A 336 -16.03 9.79 -48.69
CA GLN A 336 -14.61 9.43 -48.59
C GLN A 336 -14.33 8.03 -49.12
N MET A 337 -15.21 7.06 -48.86
CA MET A 337 -15.07 5.69 -49.36
C MET A 337 -15.24 5.61 -50.88
N VAL A 338 -16.19 6.34 -51.45
CA VAL A 338 -16.44 6.44 -52.90
C VAL A 338 -15.24 7.06 -53.60
N LEU A 339 -14.74 8.21 -53.12
CA LEU A 339 -13.55 8.86 -53.67
C LEU A 339 -12.31 7.96 -53.61
N ALA A 340 -12.16 7.12 -52.58
CA ALA A 340 -11.07 6.16 -52.46
C ALA A 340 -11.16 4.97 -53.46
N CYS A 341 -12.30 4.81 -54.12
CA CYS A 341 -12.54 3.82 -55.19
C CYS A 341 -12.61 4.47 -56.59
N ALA A 342 -12.30 5.76 -56.72
CA ALA A 342 -12.25 6.43 -58.02
C ALA A 342 -11.18 5.80 -58.92
N ARG A 343 -11.49 5.66 -60.22
CA ARG A 343 -10.52 5.20 -61.22
C ARG A 343 -9.43 6.26 -61.43
N GLU A 344 -8.35 5.91 -62.12
CA GLU A 344 -7.28 6.89 -62.37
C GLU A 344 -7.71 7.96 -63.39
N PHE A 345 -7.22 9.19 -63.21
CA PHE A 345 -7.51 10.32 -64.11
C PHE A 345 -7.25 9.99 -65.58
N TYR A 346 -6.21 9.22 -65.90
CA TYR A 346 -5.85 8.89 -67.29
C TYR A 346 -6.85 7.96 -67.99
N LEU A 347 -7.71 7.28 -67.23
CA LEU A 347 -8.77 6.41 -67.75
C LEU A 347 -10.12 7.14 -67.84
N SER A 348 -10.16 8.41 -67.47
CA SER A 348 -11.39 9.21 -67.43
C SER A 348 -11.70 9.88 -68.78
N PRO A 349 -12.99 10.06 -69.15
CA PRO A 349 -13.38 10.83 -70.32
C PRO A 349 -12.83 12.27 -70.33
N GLU A 350 -12.65 12.86 -69.16
CA GLU A 350 -12.15 14.22 -68.94
C GLU A 350 -10.68 14.37 -69.39
N SER A 351 -9.90 13.28 -69.35
CA SER A 351 -8.53 13.26 -69.86
C SER A 351 -8.45 13.46 -71.38
N SER A 352 -9.53 13.15 -72.11
CA SER A 352 -9.63 13.23 -73.57
C SER A 352 -10.29 14.51 -74.09
N MET A 353 -10.67 15.46 -73.22
CA MET A 353 -11.35 16.70 -73.64
C MET A 353 -10.50 17.55 -74.60
N PRO A 354 -11.03 18.03 -75.74
CA PRO A 354 -10.26 18.81 -76.71
C PRO A 354 -9.83 20.17 -76.15
N ALA A 355 -8.76 20.73 -76.71
CA ALA A 355 -8.29 22.08 -76.39
C ALA A 355 -9.25 23.13 -76.94
N ARG A 356 -9.48 24.21 -76.18
CA ARG A 356 -10.22 25.38 -76.68
C ARG A 356 -9.33 26.25 -77.57
N PRO A 357 -9.89 27.04 -78.50
CA PRO A 357 -9.11 27.97 -79.30
C PRO A 357 -8.30 28.93 -78.41
N GLY A 358 -6.97 28.97 -78.59
CA GLY A 358 -6.05 29.81 -77.80
C GLY A 358 -5.70 29.30 -76.39
N GLU A 359 -6.12 28.08 -76.01
CA GLU A 359 -5.83 27.51 -74.70
C GLU A 359 -4.39 26.96 -74.61
N SER A 360 -3.64 27.38 -73.58
CA SER A 360 -2.29 26.83 -73.34
C SER A 360 -2.35 25.39 -72.81
N SER A 361 -1.30 24.59 -73.05
CA SER A 361 -1.23 23.20 -72.54
C SER A 361 -1.40 23.11 -71.02
N ARG A 362 -0.90 24.10 -70.28
CA ARG A 362 -1.08 24.19 -68.82
C ARG A 362 -2.53 24.50 -68.44
N ALA A 363 -3.18 25.40 -69.16
CA ALA A 363 -4.59 25.73 -68.95
C ALA A 363 -5.51 24.52 -69.26
N LEU A 364 -5.22 23.81 -70.36
CA LEU A 364 -5.91 22.56 -70.72
C LEU A 364 -5.77 21.50 -69.63
N GLY A 365 -4.55 21.24 -69.15
CA GLY A 365 -4.29 20.27 -68.09
C GLY A 365 -5.03 20.61 -66.78
N ASN A 366 -5.03 21.89 -66.39
CA ASN A 366 -5.76 22.36 -65.22
C ASN A 366 -7.29 22.21 -65.39
N ARG A 367 -7.82 22.55 -66.58
CA ARG A 367 -9.25 22.42 -66.87
C ARG A 367 -9.69 20.96 -66.83
N ARG A 368 -8.91 20.04 -67.42
CA ARG A 368 -9.20 18.59 -67.38
C ARG A 368 -9.22 18.04 -65.95
N ARG A 369 -8.21 18.36 -65.14
CA ARG A 369 -8.16 17.92 -63.73
C ARG A 369 -9.27 18.54 -62.87
N LYS A 370 -9.64 19.80 -63.12
CA LYS A 370 -10.73 20.47 -62.41
C LYS A 370 -12.09 19.85 -62.75
N ALA A 371 -12.35 19.57 -64.03
CA ALA A 371 -13.58 18.91 -64.47
C ALA A 371 -13.68 17.48 -63.90
N TYR A 372 -12.58 16.74 -63.93
CA TYR A 372 -12.49 15.41 -63.33
C TYR A 372 -12.83 15.42 -61.84
N LYS A 373 -12.19 16.32 -61.07
CA LYS A 373 -12.46 16.44 -59.64
C LYS A 373 -13.91 16.86 -59.36
N ALA A 374 -14.44 17.83 -60.10
CA ALA A 374 -15.81 18.30 -59.94
C ALA A 374 -16.83 17.17 -60.17
N ARG A 375 -16.62 16.35 -61.22
CA ARG A 375 -17.45 15.18 -61.49
C ARG A 375 -17.35 14.14 -60.38
N LEU A 376 -16.15 13.81 -59.92
CA LEU A 376 -15.98 12.87 -58.81
C LEU A 376 -16.66 13.36 -57.52
N ASP A 377 -16.55 14.65 -57.21
CA ASP A 377 -17.19 15.22 -56.02
C ASP A 377 -18.72 15.18 -56.18
N GLU A 378 -19.27 15.49 -57.35
CA GLU A 378 -20.71 15.44 -57.64
C GLU A 378 -21.27 14.01 -57.58
N GLU A 379 -20.64 13.07 -58.29
CA GLU A 379 -21.05 11.66 -58.30
C GLU A 379 -20.88 11.02 -56.92
N ALA A 380 -19.80 11.31 -56.18
CA ALA A 380 -19.62 10.79 -54.83
C ALA A 380 -20.68 11.28 -53.85
N ASN A 381 -21.09 12.56 -53.94
CA ASN A 381 -22.18 13.09 -53.13
C ASN A 381 -23.52 12.44 -53.50
N TYR A 382 -23.80 12.29 -54.80
CA TYR A 382 -25.02 11.60 -55.26
C TYR A 382 -25.09 10.15 -54.78
N VAL A 383 -23.99 9.41 -54.91
CA VAL A 383 -23.86 8.03 -54.42
C VAL A 383 -24.06 7.99 -52.90
N ALA A 384 -23.42 8.89 -52.16
CA ALA A 384 -23.54 8.93 -50.72
C ALA A 384 -24.98 9.23 -50.26
N ASP A 385 -25.67 10.16 -50.93
CA ASP A 385 -27.06 10.47 -50.63
C ASP A 385 -27.97 9.26 -50.90
N GLN A 386 -27.78 8.58 -52.03
CA GLN A 386 -28.52 7.35 -52.37
C GLN A 386 -28.28 6.24 -51.34
N VAL A 387 -27.02 6.02 -50.95
CA VAL A 387 -26.65 5.02 -49.94
C VAL A 387 -27.31 5.34 -48.62
N VAL A 388 -27.18 6.59 -48.15
CA VAL A 388 -27.72 7.00 -46.85
C VAL A 388 -29.26 6.93 -46.86
N GLU A 389 -29.92 7.44 -47.89
CA GLU A 389 -31.38 7.49 -48.01
C GLU A 389 -32.02 6.09 -48.03
N LYS A 390 -31.47 5.19 -48.85
CA LYS A 390 -32.01 3.83 -49.04
C LYS A 390 -31.47 2.80 -48.05
N TRP A 391 -30.55 3.18 -47.16
CA TRP A 391 -29.95 2.25 -46.20
C TRP A 391 -30.99 1.70 -45.21
N SER A 392 -30.96 0.39 -45.02
CA SER A 392 -31.72 -0.33 -44.00
C SER A 392 -30.86 -1.43 -43.39
N PRO A 393 -30.93 -1.67 -42.07
CA PRO A 393 -30.11 -2.68 -41.38
C PRO A 393 -30.40 -4.13 -41.80
N ASP A 394 -31.55 -4.38 -42.43
CA ASP A 394 -32.03 -5.72 -42.84
C ASP A 394 -31.97 -5.96 -44.36
N ILE A 395 -31.60 -4.95 -45.15
CA ILE A 395 -31.59 -5.03 -46.63
C ILE A 395 -30.13 -4.98 -47.12
N PRO A 396 -29.72 -5.87 -48.04
CA PRO A 396 -28.38 -5.81 -48.62
C PRO A 396 -28.12 -4.47 -49.33
N ALA A 397 -26.85 -4.07 -49.36
CA ALA A 397 -26.41 -2.80 -49.92
C ALA A 397 -26.92 -2.57 -51.36
N ILE A 398 -27.21 -1.32 -51.67
CA ILE A 398 -27.67 -0.88 -52.99
C ILE A 398 -26.55 -1.17 -54.01
N SER A 399 -26.87 -1.90 -55.09
CA SER A 399 -25.95 -2.05 -56.21
C SER A 399 -25.85 -0.72 -56.94
N ILE A 400 -24.63 -0.21 -57.04
CA ILE A 400 -24.34 1.11 -57.59
C ILE A 400 -23.51 0.92 -58.86
N ASP A 401 -24.08 1.30 -60.00
CA ASP A 401 -23.40 1.21 -61.30
C ASP A 401 -22.98 2.60 -61.80
N PHE A 402 -21.69 2.93 -61.63
CA PHE A 402 -21.09 4.17 -62.15
C PHE A 402 -19.74 3.90 -62.80
N ASP A 403 -19.58 4.33 -64.05
CA ASP A 403 -18.36 4.14 -64.85
C ASP A 403 -17.09 4.77 -64.25
N ALA A 404 -17.23 5.79 -63.40
CA ALA A 404 -16.10 6.52 -62.82
C ALA A 404 -15.41 5.77 -61.66
N TYR A 405 -16.03 4.71 -61.13
CA TYR A 405 -15.56 4.00 -59.94
C TYR A 405 -15.32 2.52 -60.22
N ASP A 406 -14.52 1.89 -59.37
CA ASP A 406 -14.49 0.43 -59.26
C ASP A 406 -15.69 -0.04 -58.44
N CYS A 407 -16.80 -0.31 -59.13
CA CYS A 407 -18.08 -0.71 -58.50
C CYS A 407 -17.91 -1.95 -57.61
N THR A 408 -17.06 -2.90 -57.98
CA THR A 408 -16.86 -4.14 -57.21
C THR A 408 -16.21 -3.86 -55.85
N ARG A 409 -15.17 -3.02 -55.85
CA ARG A 409 -14.46 -2.61 -54.63
C ARG A 409 -15.31 -1.67 -53.78
N LEU A 410 -16.11 -0.82 -54.42
CA LEU A 410 -17.03 0.09 -53.74
C LEU A 410 -18.17 -0.66 -53.05
N ASP A 411 -18.83 -1.59 -53.75
CA ASP A 411 -19.91 -2.41 -53.21
C ASP A 411 -19.44 -3.20 -51.99
N SER A 412 -18.26 -3.84 -52.07
CA SER A 412 -17.66 -4.55 -50.93
C SER A 412 -17.47 -3.64 -49.71
N LYS A 413 -16.92 -2.43 -49.90
CA LYS A 413 -16.68 -1.50 -48.80
C LYS A 413 -17.97 -0.96 -48.18
N ILE A 414 -18.96 -0.62 -49.01
CA ILE A 414 -20.27 -0.16 -48.52
C ILE A 414 -20.99 -1.28 -47.78
N GLN A 415 -20.86 -2.52 -48.26
CA GLN A 415 -21.39 -3.71 -47.60
C GLN A 415 -20.73 -3.93 -46.23
N ASP A 416 -19.40 -3.81 -46.13
CA ASP A 416 -18.67 -3.95 -44.86
C ASP A 416 -19.11 -2.90 -43.83
N LEU A 417 -19.19 -1.63 -44.25
CA LEU A 417 -19.68 -0.54 -43.39
C LEU A 417 -21.13 -0.80 -42.95
N SER A 418 -21.99 -1.22 -43.88
CA SER A 418 -23.40 -1.51 -43.58
C SER A 418 -23.55 -2.65 -42.58
N GLN A 419 -22.74 -3.71 -42.72
CA GLN A 419 -22.67 -4.79 -41.75
C GLN A 419 -22.17 -4.30 -40.39
N SER A 420 -21.12 -3.47 -40.36
CA SER A 420 -20.60 -2.87 -39.13
C SER A 420 -21.67 -2.06 -38.38
N CYS A 421 -22.36 -1.15 -39.08
CA CYS A 421 -23.47 -0.38 -38.51
C CYS A 421 -24.62 -1.28 -38.00
N SER A 422 -24.97 -2.34 -38.74
CA SER A 422 -26.00 -3.30 -38.33
C SER A 422 -25.59 -4.06 -37.05
N ARG A 423 -24.33 -4.51 -36.95
CA ARG A 423 -23.76 -5.12 -35.74
C ARG A 423 -23.81 -4.15 -34.56
N ASN A 424 -23.45 -2.88 -34.77
CA ASN A 424 -23.49 -1.85 -33.73
C ASN A 424 -24.92 -1.58 -33.22
N ILE A 425 -25.93 -1.56 -34.11
CA ILE A 425 -27.33 -1.47 -33.69
C ILE A 425 -27.72 -2.66 -32.81
N GLN A 426 -27.35 -3.88 -33.20
CA GLN A 426 -27.66 -5.07 -32.42
C GLN A 426 -26.99 -5.02 -31.03
N LEU A 427 -25.73 -4.59 -30.97
CA LEU A 427 -25.02 -4.37 -29.70
C LEU A 427 -25.71 -3.30 -28.85
N ARG A 428 -26.07 -2.15 -29.42
CA ARG A 428 -26.77 -1.09 -28.69
C ARG A 428 -28.10 -1.55 -28.13
N LYS A 429 -28.90 -2.28 -28.92
CA LYS A 429 -30.15 -2.90 -28.45
C LYS A 429 -29.90 -3.85 -27.28
N HIS A 430 -28.86 -4.68 -27.37
CA HIS A 430 -28.48 -5.58 -26.29
C HIS A 430 -28.03 -4.83 -25.02
N LEU A 431 -27.10 -3.88 -25.12
CA LEU A 431 -26.62 -3.08 -23.99
C LEU A 431 -27.77 -2.31 -23.32
N THR A 432 -28.75 -1.83 -24.10
CA THR A 432 -29.94 -1.16 -23.57
C THR A 432 -30.81 -2.12 -22.75
N ARG A 433 -30.97 -3.38 -23.19
CA ARG A 433 -31.69 -4.42 -22.42
C ARG A 433 -30.95 -4.78 -21.14
N VAL A 434 -29.63 -4.99 -21.21
CA VAL A 434 -28.78 -5.26 -20.05
C VAL A 434 -28.85 -4.12 -19.04
N GLN A 435 -28.82 -2.86 -19.51
CA GLN A 435 -28.99 -1.68 -18.67
C GLN A 435 -30.38 -1.63 -18.02
N GLY A 436 -31.43 -2.06 -18.74
CA GLY A 436 -32.78 -2.21 -18.21
C GLY A 436 -32.82 -3.16 -17.03
N ILE A 437 -32.24 -4.37 -17.18
CA ILE A 437 -32.13 -5.36 -16.10
C ILE A 437 -31.37 -4.76 -14.90
N LEU A 438 -30.22 -4.12 -15.13
CA LEU A 438 -29.44 -3.49 -14.06
C LEU A 438 -30.23 -2.41 -13.30
N ARG A 439 -31.09 -1.66 -13.99
CA ARG A 439 -31.95 -0.65 -13.38
C ARG A 439 -33.09 -1.25 -12.57
N ASP A 440 -33.63 -2.38 -13.00
CA ASP A 440 -34.73 -3.05 -12.28
C ASP A 440 -34.24 -3.71 -10.97
N LEU A 441 -32.93 -3.96 -10.87
CA LEU A 441 -32.26 -4.38 -9.64
C LEU A 441 -32.06 -3.22 -8.63
N ASP A 442 -32.17 -1.96 -9.06
CA ASP A 442 -32.04 -0.77 -8.19
C ASP A 442 -33.34 -0.56 -7.38
N PRO A 443 -33.30 -0.54 -6.03
CA PRO A 443 -34.48 -0.36 -5.16
C PRO A 443 -35.19 0.99 -5.35
N GLY A 444 -34.63 1.92 -6.13
CA GLY A 444 -35.30 3.14 -6.57
C GLY A 444 -36.35 2.96 -7.69
N SER A 445 -36.47 1.77 -8.30
CA SER A 445 -37.49 1.48 -9.32
C SER A 445 -38.84 1.10 -8.67
N PRO A 446 -39.99 1.66 -9.10
CA PRO A 446 -41.31 1.37 -8.49
C PRO A 446 -41.76 -0.09 -8.58
N ALA A 447 -41.02 -0.96 -9.29
CA ALA A 447 -41.31 -2.38 -9.43
C ALA A 447 -40.72 -3.28 -8.32
N ALA A 448 -39.70 -2.84 -7.57
CA ALA A 448 -38.91 -3.72 -6.68
C ALA A 448 -39.32 -3.68 -5.19
N ALA A 449 -40.58 -3.35 -4.90
CA ALA A 449 -41.10 -3.28 -3.53
C ALA A 449 -41.53 -4.65 -2.94
N LEU A 450 -40.83 -5.75 -3.25
CA LEU A 450 -41.08 -7.06 -2.62
C LEU A 450 -39.76 -7.83 -2.43
N GLY A 451 -39.20 -7.73 -1.23
CA GLY A 451 -38.06 -8.57 -0.81
C GLY A 451 -37.05 -7.85 0.07
N ARG A 452 -37.49 -7.36 1.24
CA ARG A 452 -36.56 -6.84 2.25
C ARG A 452 -35.73 -8.00 2.82
N TYR A 453 -34.42 -7.98 2.58
CA TYR A 453 -33.46 -8.70 3.41
C TYR A 453 -32.60 -7.72 4.22
N SER A 454 -32.51 -8.04 5.50
CA SER A 454 -31.92 -7.30 6.60
C SER A 454 -30.48 -6.86 6.34
N SER A 455 -30.24 -5.55 6.26
CA SER A 455 -28.89 -4.96 6.34
C SER A 455 -28.45 -4.89 7.81
N TYR A 456 -27.32 -5.54 8.11
CA TYR A 456 -26.66 -5.45 9.41
C TYR A 456 -26.11 -4.03 9.66
N SER A 457 -26.34 -3.51 10.87
CA SER A 457 -25.75 -2.27 11.38
C SER A 457 -24.31 -2.51 11.86
N PRO A 458 -23.32 -1.68 11.51
CA PRO A 458 -21.96 -1.82 11.99
C PRO A 458 -21.78 -1.08 13.32
N ASP A 459 -22.41 -1.55 14.39
CA ASP A 459 -22.18 -1.05 15.76
C ASP A 459 -21.69 -2.16 16.69
N HIS A 460 -20.44 -2.57 16.48
CA HIS A 460 -19.65 -3.27 17.48
C HIS A 460 -18.33 -2.54 17.71
N ARG A 461 -18.42 -1.34 18.30
CA ARG A 461 -17.33 -0.82 19.13
C ARG A 461 -17.12 -1.81 20.27
N ARG A 462 -15.98 -2.51 20.27
CA ARG A 462 -15.49 -3.21 21.46
C ARG A 462 -15.29 -2.17 22.55
N GLN A 463 -16.24 -2.07 23.48
CA GLN A 463 -16.04 -1.38 24.74
C GLN A 463 -14.94 -2.13 25.50
N TYR A 464 -13.76 -1.52 25.55
CA TYR A 464 -12.69 -1.95 26.42
C TYR A 464 -13.10 -1.53 27.85
N ASN A 465 -13.59 -2.47 28.65
CA ASN A 465 -13.83 -2.23 30.07
C ASN A 465 -12.48 -2.27 30.81
N PRO A 466 -12.01 -1.17 31.43
CA PRO A 466 -10.88 -1.25 32.34
C PRO A 466 -11.32 -2.04 33.58
N VAL A 467 -10.64 -3.15 33.85
CA VAL A 467 -10.80 -3.90 35.09
C VAL A 467 -10.31 -3.00 36.23
N THR A 468 -11.26 -2.47 37.00
CA THR A 468 -10.99 -1.85 38.28
C THR A 468 -10.57 -2.93 39.27
N ASN A 469 -9.36 -2.78 39.79
CA ASN A 469 -8.92 -3.48 40.99
C ASN A 469 -9.75 -3.00 42.19
N SER A 470 -10.34 -3.93 42.91
CA SER A 470 -10.82 -3.73 44.28
C SER A 470 -10.64 -5.00 45.10
N HIS A 471 -9.68 -4.97 46.05
CA HIS A 471 -9.49 -5.83 47.24
C HIS A 471 -9.32 -7.35 47.00
N ILE A 472 -8.25 -8.01 47.47
CA ILE A 472 -7.72 -8.14 48.85
C ILE A 472 -6.19 -8.27 48.81
#